data_AF-A0A089JY85-F1
#
_entry.id   AF-A0A089JY85-F1
#
_cell.length_a   1.000
_cell.length_b   1.000
_cell.length_c   1.000
_cell.angle_alpha   90.00
_cell.angle_beta   90.00
_cell.angle_gamma   90.00
#
_symmetry.space_group_name_H-M   'P 1'
#
loop_
_entity.id
_entity.type
_entity.pdbx_description
1 polymer ?
#
loop_
_entity_poly.entity_id
_entity_poly.type
_entity_poly.pdbx_seq_one_letter_code
_entity_poly.pdbx_strand_id
1 'polypeptide(L)'
;MKNLAVLITKALISTAILISLHLLLIYVLGIRIEGWNHAVLSDLEQVYAIPVILVCINYIIFFRVNILKYKLIWWLANLVPGFIFLSVSRVTYDASKAEEDFLGLFGYDFQLIALLPFIYFVLQLFLLYVWKVERRNDQDKY
;
A
#
# COMPACT_ATOMS: atom_id res chain seq x y z
N MET A 1 -5.79 -27.97 8.40
CA MET A 1 -4.79 -26.98 7.94
C MET A 1 -5.24 -26.44 6.60
N LYS A 2 -5.41 -25.11 6.42
CA LYS A 2 -5.74 -24.55 5.10
C LYS A 2 -4.61 -24.93 4.13
N ASN A 3 -4.95 -25.40 2.93
CA ASN A 3 -3.98 -25.68 1.89
C ASN A 3 -3.19 -24.37 1.59
N LEU A 4 -1.87 -24.42 1.74
CA LEU A 4 -0.99 -23.27 1.57
C LEU A 4 -1.17 -22.65 0.17
N ALA A 5 -1.36 -23.48 -0.86
CA ALA A 5 -1.61 -23.01 -2.21
C ALA A 5 -2.86 -22.12 -2.29
N VAL A 6 -3.96 -22.55 -1.66
CA VAL A 6 -5.21 -21.77 -1.61
C VAL A 6 -5.01 -20.43 -0.89
N LEU A 7 -4.19 -20.41 0.16
CA LEU A 7 -3.89 -19.17 0.88
C LEU A 7 -3.05 -18.20 0.03
N ILE A 8 -2.06 -18.72 -0.68
CA ILE A 8 -1.23 -17.95 -1.63
C ILE A 8 -2.11 -17.37 -2.75
N THR A 9 -2.97 -18.19 -3.37
CA THR A 9 -3.89 -17.71 -4.42
C THR A 9 -4.79 -16.59 -3.89
N LYS A 10 -5.33 -16.73 -2.68
CA LYS A 10 -6.15 -15.68 -2.05
C LYS A 10 -5.34 -14.42 -1.75
N ALA A 11 -4.07 -14.55 -1.36
CA ALA A 11 -3.18 -13.42 -1.14
C ALA A 11 -2.96 -12.65 -2.44
N LEU A 12 -2.60 -13.35 -3.52
CA LEU A 12 -2.38 -12.75 -4.82
C LEU A 12 -3.64 -12.03 -5.33
N ILE A 13 -4.81 -12.66 -5.24
CA ILE A 13 -6.08 -12.04 -5.65
C ILE A 13 -6.39 -10.81 -4.79
N SER A 14 -6.22 -10.90 -3.47
CA SER A 14 -6.55 -9.78 -2.58
C SER A 14 -5.59 -8.60 -2.76
N THR A 15 -4.30 -8.87 -2.98
CA THR A 15 -3.32 -7.84 -3.31
C THR A 15 -3.60 -7.23 -4.68
N ALA A 16 -3.99 -8.03 -5.68
CA ALA A 16 -4.41 -7.51 -6.99
C ALA A 16 -5.63 -6.59 -6.86
N ILE A 17 -6.66 -6.99 -6.10
CA ILE A 17 -7.82 -6.14 -5.81
C ILE A 17 -7.39 -4.84 -5.12
N LEU A 18 -6.52 -4.93 -4.11
CA LEU A 18 -5.99 -3.75 -3.41
C LEU A 18 -5.29 -2.79 -4.39
N ILE A 19 -4.42 -3.30 -5.26
CA ILE A 19 -3.74 -2.49 -6.27
C ILE A 19 -4.75 -1.86 -7.23
N SER A 20 -5.72 -2.63 -7.72
CA SER A 20 -6.79 -2.11 -8.58
C SER A 20 -7.60 -1.00 -7.93
N LEU A 21 -7.87 -1.08 -6.62
CA LEU A 21 -8.54 -0.01 -5.87
C LEU A 21 -7.70 1.26 -5.80
N HIS A 22 -6.37 1.15 -5.62
CA HIS A 22 -5.49 2.32 -5.65
C HIS A 22 -5.42 2.94 -7.05
N LEU A 23 -5.33 2.12 -8.10
CA LEU A 23 -5.35 2.60 -9.49
C LEU A 23 -6.68 3.27 -9.83
N LEU A 24 -7.80 2.71 -9.38
CA LEU A 24 -9.11 3.33 -9.50
C LEU A 24 -9.16 4.68 -8.78
N LEU A 25 -8.59 4.77 -7.58
CA LEU A 25 -8.53 6.01 -6.83
C LEU A 25 -7.69 7.07 -7.56
N ILE A 26 -6.52 6.70 -8.09
CA ILE A 26 -5.68 7.58 -8.91
C ILE A 26 -6.48 8.12 -10.10
N TYR A 27 -7.21 7.22 -10.79
CA TYR A 27 -8.08 7.59 -11.91
C TYR A 27 -9.20 8.55 -11.51
N VAL A 28 -9.94 8.25 -10.43
CA VAL A 28 -11.05 9.10 -9.94
C VAL A 28 -10.55 10.46 -9.46
N LEU A 29 -9.38 10.51 -8.83
CA LEU A 29 -8.75 11.77 -8.42
C LEU A 29 -8.18 12.55 -9.61
N GLY A 30 -8.25 12.02 -10.83
CA GLY A 30 -7.73 12.68 -12.03
C GLY A 30 -6.22 12.95 -11.97
N ILE A 31 -5.51 12.13 -11.20
CA ILE A 31 -4.05 12.18 -11.08
C ILE A 31 -3.48 11.62 -12.39
N ARG A 32 -2.88 12.46 -13.23
CA ARG A 32 -2.42 12.02 -14.56
C ARG A 32 -1.12 11.23 -14.45
N ILE A 33 -1.19 9.98 -14.90
CA ILE A 33 -0.04 9.11 -15.20
C ILE A 33 0.45 9.32 -16.65
N GLU A 34 -0.37 9.91 -17.53
CA GLU A 34 -0.13 10.01 -18.98
C GLU A 34 1.14 10.78 -19.40
N GLY A 35 1.77 11.53 -18.49
CA GLY A 35 3.06 12.20 -18.72
C GLY A 35 4.29 11.36 -18.36
N TRP A 36 4.10 10.14 -17.85
CA TRP A 36 5.20 9.30 -17.38
C TRP A 36 5.84 8.56 -18.55
N ASN A 37 7.13 8.84 -18.77
CA ASN A 37 7.95 8.11 -19.74
C ASN A 37 8.11 6.64 -19.30
N HIS A 38 8.37 5.72 -20.24
CA HIS A 38 8.67 4.32 -19.98
C HIS A 38 9.75 4.11 -18.90
N ALA A 39 10.73 5.01 -18.80
CA ALA A 39 11.74 4.97 -17.75
C ALA A 39 11.12 5.13 -16.34
N VAL A 40 10.19 6.08 -16.18
CA VAL A 40 9.48 6.32 -14.90
C VAL A 40 8.60 5.13 -14.55
N LEU A 41 7.98 4.49 -15.54
CA LEU A 41 7.17 3.29 -15.33
C LEU A 41 8.03 2.12 -14.82
N SER A 42 9.20 1.92 -15.43
CA SER A 42 10.18 0.91 -14.99
C SER A 42 10.66 1.16 -13.56
N ASP A 43 10.95 2.40 -13.20
CA ASP A 43 11.36 2.75 -11.85
C ASP A 43 10.23 2.50 -10.83
N LEU A 44 8.98 2.81 -11.22
CA LEU A 44 7.81 2.50 -10.40
C LEU A 44 7.69 0.99 -10.13
N GLU A 45 7.82 0.16 -11.17
CA GLU A 45 7.74 -1.29 -11.03
C GLU A 45 8.80 -1.82 -10.05
N GLN A 46 10.04 -1.33 -10.16
CA GLN A 46 11.14 -1.76 -9.29
C GLN A 46 10.93 -1.34 -7.83
N VAL A 47 10.53 -0.09 -7.61
CA VAL A 47 10.41 0.45 -6.25
C VAL A 47 9.15 -0.08 -5.53
N TYR A 48 8.07 -0.36 -6.26
CA TYR A 48 6.84 -0.93 -5.69
C TYR A 48 6.87 -2.45 -5.53
N ALA A 49 7.78 -3.16 -6.20
CA ALA A 49 7.85 -4.62 -6.10
C ALA A 49 8.00 -5.12 -4.66
N ILE A 50 8.91 -4.52 -3.88
CA ILE A 50 9.16 -4.94 -2.49
C ILE A 50 7.93 -4.68 -1.60
N PRO A 51 7.35 -3.46 -1.56
CA PRO A 51 6.10 -3.22 -0.83
C PRO A 51 4.98 -4.19 -1.20
N VAL A 52 4.76 -4.47 -2.49
CA VAL A 52 3.71 -5.38 -2.96
C VAL A 52 3.95 -6.81 -2.48
N ILE A 53 5.20 -7.29 -2.53
CA ILE A 53 5.56 -8.61 -1.99
C ILE A 53 5.28 -8.67 -0.49
N LEU A 54 5.64 -7.62 0.26
CA LEU A 54 5.39 -7.56 1.69
C LEU A 54 3.89 -7.52 2.03
N VAL A 55 3.07 -6.80 1.25
CA VAL A 55 1.61 -6.80 1.36
C VAL A 55 1.05 -8.22 1.20
N CYS A 56 1.52 -8.98 0.19
CA CYS A 56 1.17 -10.38 0.00
C CYS A 56 1.58 -11.27 1.19
N ILE A 57 2.80 -11.11 1.71
CA ILE A 57 3.28 -11.87 2.87
C ILE A 57 2.43 -11.55 4.11
N ASN A 58 2.15 -10.27 4.36
CA ASN A 58 1.30 -9.83 5.45
C ASN A 58 -0.11 -10.42 5.33
N TYR A 59 -0.68 -10.49 4.12
CA TYR A 59 -1.97 -11.14 3.93
C TYR A 59 -1.94 -12.60 4.41
N ILE A 60 -0.94 -13.37 3.97
CA ILE A 60 -0.81 -14.79 4.33
C ILE A 60 -0.74 -14.94 5.86
N ILE A 61 0.05 -14.09 6.52
CA ILE A 61 0.26 -14.12 7.96
C ILE A 61 -1.04 -13.79 8.73
N PHE A 62 -1.70 -12.69 8.36
CA PHE A 62 -2.92 -12.21 9.04
C PHE A 62 -4.14 -13.10 8.77
N PHE A 63 -4.29 -13.66 7.57
CA PHE A 63 -5.45 -14.49 7.19
C PHE A 63 -5.29 -15.97 7.52
N ARG A 64 -4.08 -16.40 7.92
CA ARG A 64 -3.85 -17.74 8.48
C ARG A 64 -4.60 -17.91 9.80
N VAL A 65 -4.56 -16.88 10.64
CA VAL A 65 -5.35 -16.81 11.88
C VAL A 65 -6.75 -16.36 11.46
N ASN A 66 -7.73 -17.25 11.45
CA ASN A 66 -9.06 -17.00 10.87
C ASN A 66 -9.94 -16.06 11.72
N ILE A 67 -9.37 -14.97 12.22
CA ILE A 67 -9.99 -14.00 13.11
C ILE A 67 -10.28 -12.73 12.32
N LEU A 68 -11.51 -12.22 12.43
CA LEU A 68 -11.98 -11.07 11.67
C LEU A 68 -11.15 -9.81 11.94
N LYS A 69 -10.76 -9.57 13.20
CA LYS A 69 -9.89 -8.45 13.63
C LYS A 69 -8.64 -8.32 12.74
N TYR A 70 -7.91 -9.42 12.52
CA TYR A 70 -6.68 -9.41 11.72
C TYR A 70 -6.94 -9.11 10.25
N LYS A 71 -8.04 -9.61 9.68
CA LYS A 71 -8.44 -9.31 8.30
C LYS A 71 -8.77 -7.83 8.12
N LEU A 72 -9.49 -7.24 9.08
CA LEU A 72 -9.84 -5.82 9.08
C LEU A 72 -8.60 -4.93 9.23
N ILE A 73 -7.69 -5.26 10.15
CA ILE A 73 -6.42 -4.53 10.31
C ILE A 73 -5.64 -4.50 9.00
N TRP A 74 -5.53 -5.65 8.31
CA TRP A 74 -4.83 -5.72 7.04
C TRP A 74 -5.49 -4.81 5.97
N TRP A 75 -6.81 -4.85 5.83
CA TRP A 75 -7.50 -3.99 4.85
C TRP A 75 -7.37 -2.50 5.18
N LEU A 76 -7.63 -2.12 6.43
CA LEU A 76 -7.58 -0.71 6.84
C LEU A 76 -6.18 -0.14 6.72
N ALA A 77 -5.16 -0.89 7.17
CA ALA A 77 -3.79 -0.43 7.07
C ALA A 77 -3.33 -0.30 5.61
N ASN A 78 -3.85 -1.10 4.68
CA ASN A 78 -3.42 -1.00 3.29
C ASN A 78 -4.24 0.00 2.45
N LEU A 79 -5.50 0.27 2.80
CA LEU A 79 -6.36 1.20 2.05
C LEU A 79 -6.35 2.63 2.60
N VAL A 80 -6.41 2.81 3.92
CA VAL A 80 -6.59 4.14 4.52
C VAL A 80 -5.37 5.04 4.26
N PRO A 81 -4.11 4.60 4.50
CA PRO A 81 -2.94 5.43 4.24
C PRO A 81 -2.79 5.78 2.76
N GLY A 82 -3.05 4.82 1.85
CA GLY A 82 -3.03 5.06 0.41
C GLY A 82 -4.08 6.09 -0.02
N PHE A 83 -5.29 6.00 0.52
CA PHE A 83 -6.34 6.97 0.24
C PHE A 83 -5.96 8.38 0.69
N ILE A 84 -5.48 8.51 1.94
CA ILE A 84 -5.04 9.80 2.49
C ILE A 84 -3.89 10.35 1.65
N PHE A 85 -2.88 9.53 1.36
CA PHE A 85 -1.71 9.95 0.62
C PHE A 85 -2.08 10.43 -0.78
N LEU A 86 -2.85 9.65 -1.54
CA LEU A 86 -3.26 10.01 -2.89
C LEU A 86 -4.12 11.27 -2.91
N SER A 87 -4.97 11.48 -1.89
CA SER A 87 -5.73 12.72 -1.74
C SER A 87 -4.83 13.94 -1.51
N VAL A 88 -3.79 13.80 -0.69
CA VAL A 88 -2.78 14.87 -0.49
C VAL A 88 -1.98 15.11 -1.77
N SER A 89 -1.58 14.04 -2.47
CA SER A 89 -0.86 14.15 -3.75
C SER A 89 -1.70 14.79 -4.85
N ARG A 90 -3.03 14.72 -4.78
CA ARG A 90 -3.90 15.48 -5.70
C ARG A 90 -3.77 16.98 -5.48
N VAL A 91 -3.74 17.44 -4.23
CA VAL A 91 -3.57 18.86 -3.91
C VAL A 91 -2.21 19.36 -4.42
N THR A 92 -1.15 18.57 -4.23
CA THR A 92 0.20 18.94 -4.72
C THR A 92 0.29 18.91 -6.24
N TYR A 93 -0.43 18.00 -6.90
CA TYR A 93 -0.56 17.96 -8.36
C TYR A 93 -1.22 19.24 -8.91
N ASP A 94 -2.34 19.68 -8.32
CA ASP A 94 -3.02 20.90 -8.77
C ASP A 94 -2.16 22.15 -8.53
N ALA A 95 -1.45 22.22 -7.40
CA ALA A 95 -0.49 23.30 -7.12
C ALA A 95 0.68 23.33 -8.13
N SER A 96 1.22 22.15 -8.47
CA SER A 96 2.31 22.05 -9.47
C SER A 96 1.92 22.58 -10.86
N LYS A 97 0.63 22.53 -11.22
CA LYS A 97 0.10 23.14 -12.45
C LYS A 97 -0.08 24.64 -12.38
N ALA A 98 -0.31 25.17 -11.19
CA ALA A 98 -0.56 26.60 -10.97
C ALA A 98 0.75 27.40 -10.80
N GLU A 99 1.92 26.76 -10.90
CA GLU A 99 3.24 27.31 -10.53
C GLU A 99 3.28 27.87 -9.09
N GLU A 100 2.32 27.49 -8.25
CA GLU A 100 2.28 27.84 -6.84
C GLU A 100 2.94 26.72 -6.05
N ASP A 101 4.04 27.05 -5.36
CA ASP A 101 4.76 26.13 -4.50
C ASP A 101 4.03 25.97 -3.15
N PHE A 102 2.77 25.50 -3.22
CA PHE A 102 1.83 25.55 -2.09
C PHE A 102 2.26 24.64 -0.91
N LEU A 103 3.20 23.71 -1.11
CA LEU A 103 3.70 22.83 -0.05
C LEU A 103 5.20 22.60 -0.01
N GLY A 104 6.02 23.15 -0.93
CA GLY A 104 7.49 23.32 -0.84
C GLY A 104 8.38 22.12 -0.51
N LEU A 105 7.84 20.97 -0.15
CA LEU A 105 8.60 19.92 0.51
C LEU A 105 9.11 18.89 -0.50
N PHE A 106 8.29 18.43 -1.45
CA PHE A 106 8.75 17.56 -2.54
C PHE A 106 7.75 17.58 -3.72
N GLY A 107 8.26 17.59 -4.96
CA GLY A 107 7.43 17.56 -6.18
C GLY A 107 6.53 16.32 -6.25
N TYR A 108 5.41 16.44 -6.99
CA TYR A 108 4.40 15.39 -7.16
C TYR A 108 5.02 14.03 -7.58
N ASP A 109 5.99 14.03 -8.49
CA ASP A 109 6.65 12.81 -8.95
C ASP A 109 7.45 12.13 -7.82
N PHE A 110 8.15 12.89 -6.98
CA PHE A 110 8.86 12.34 -5.82
C PHE A 110 7.89 11.69 -4.83
N GLN A 111 6.73 12.31 -4.61
CA GLN A 111 5.72 11.78 -3.71
C GLN A 111 5.25 10.38 -4.17
N LEU A 112 4.97 10.21 -5.46
CA LEU A 112 4.47 8.94 -5.97
C LEU A 112 5.55 7.89 -6.21
N ILE A 113 6.73 8.29 -6.69
CA ILE A 113 7.80 7.36 -7.09
C ILE A 113 8.61 6.89 -5.87
N ALA A 114 8.92 7.78 -4.93
CA ALA A 114 9.83 7.48 -3.83
C ALA A 114 9.10 7.41 -2.48
N LEU A 115 8.34 8.45 -2.14
CA LEU A 115 7.78 8.58 -0.79
C LEU A 115 6.68 7.56 -0.52
N LEU A 116 5.73 7.38 -1.44
CA LEU A 116 4.62 6.44 -1.28
C LEU A 116 5.10 4.99 -1.11
N PRO A 117 5.96 4.42 -1.98
CA PRO A 117 6.43 3.06 -1.78
C PRO A 117 7.27 2.92 -0.50
N PHE A 118 8.03 3.94 -0.11
CA PHE A 118 8.74 3.93 1.18
C PHE A 118 7.80 3.89 2.38
N ILE A 119 6.73 4.70 2.36
CA ILE A 119 5.68 4.67 3.40
C ILE A 119 5.07 3.27 3.48
N TYR A 120 4.71 2.68 2.34
CA TYR A 120 4.15 1.32 2.32
C TYR A 120 5.16 0.30 2.85
N PHE A 121 6.44 0.40 2.50
CA PHE A 121 7.49 -0.47 3.04
C PHE A 121 7.53 -0.42 4.57
N VAL A 122 7.64 0.78 5.15
CA VAL A 122 7.67 0.97 6.62
C VAL A 122 6.39 0.45 7.26
N LEU A 123 5.23 0.72 6.65
CA LEU A 123 3.94 0.27 7.15
C LEU A 123 3.81 -1.25 7.14
N GLN A 124 4.32 -1.94 6.10
CA GLN A 124 4.31 -3.40 6.06
C GLN A 124 5.20 -4.01 7.15
N LEU A 125 6.36 -3.40 7.44
CA LEU A 125 7.21 -3.83 8.55
C LEU A 125 6.52 -3.62 9.90
N PHE A 126 5.82 -2.49 10.06
CA PHE A 126 5.04 -2.22 11.26
C PHE A 126 3.91 -3.25 11.45
N LEU A 127 3.18 -3.62 10.39
CA LEU A 127 2.15 -4.66 10.46
C LEU A 127 2.71 -6.02 10.88
N LEU A 128 3.87 -6.41 10.35
CA LEU A 128 4.56 -7.63 10.77
C LEU A 128 4.88 -7.60 12.27
N TYR A 129 5.37 -6.45 12.76
CA TYR A 129 5.65 -6.26 14.18
C TYR A 129 4.39 -6.35 15.04
N VAL A 130 3.32 -5.63 14.67
CA VAL A 130 2.03 -5.66 15.39
C VAL A 130 1.49 -7.07 15.47
N TRP A 131 1.52 -7.82 14.37
CA TRP A 131 1.10 -9.22 14.37
C TRP A 131 1.91 -10.08 15.33
N LYS A 132 3.24 -9.90 15.34
CA LYS A 132 4.13 -10.65 16.24
C LYS A 132 3.81 -10.38 17.71
N VAL A 133 3.56 -9.11 18.08
CA VAL A 133 3.22 -8.70 19.44
C VAL A 133 1.84 -9.24 19.85
N GLU A 134 0.82 -9.05 19.01
CA GLU A 134 -0.54 -9.51 19.31
C GLU A 134 -0.62 -11.03 19.42
N ARG A 135 0.08 -11.75 18.53
CA ARG A 135 0.14 -13.21 18.61
C ARG A 135 0.77 -13.70 19.91
N ARG A 136 1.79 -13.02 20.43
CA ARG A 136 2.40 -13.36 21.72
C ARG A 136 1.40 -13.15 22.86
N ASN A 137 0.70 -12.02 22.88
CA ASN A 137 -0.32 -11.72 23.88
C ASN A 137 -1.48 -12.74 23.85
N ASP A 138 -1.85 -13.23 22.67
CA ASP A 138 -2.85 -14.28 22.51
C ASP A 138 -2.36 -15.65 23.05
N GLN A 139 -1.05 -15.92 23.02
CA GLN A 139 -0.46 -17.13 23.60
C GLN A 139 -0.30 -17.05 25.12
N ASP A 140 -0.01 -15.87 25.67
CA ASP A 140 0.16 -15.66 27.12
C ASP A 140 -1.19 -15.64 27.88
N LYS A 141 -2.32 -15.64 27.16
CA LYS A 141 -3.70 -15.65 27.72
C LYS A 141 -4.29 -17.05 27.92
N TYR A 142 -3.62 -18.11 27.45
CA TYR A 142 -4.07 -19.50 27.53
C TYR A 142 -2.94 -20.41 28.03
#